data_AF-A0A7S3PMW8-F1
#
_entry.id   AF-A0A7S3PMW8-F1
#
_cell.length_a   1.000
_cell.length_b   1.000
_cell.length_c   1.000
_cell.angle_alpha   90.00
_cell.angle_beta   90.00
_cell.angle_gamma   90.00
#
_symmetry.space_group_name_H-M   'P 1'
#
loop_
_entity.id
_entity.type
_entity.pdbx_description
1 polymer ?
#
loop_
_entity_poly.entity_id
_entity_poly.type
_entity_poly.pdbx_seq_one_letter_code
_entity_poly.pdbx_strand_id
1 'polypeptide(L)'
;MDHLNTKRNQYSQVFPDYELLGWYATGQDPSEADMIFHKKICEVNESPLFLMFDPNVSAGTKELPVSLYESVLHMINEVPTMIFVLIDYKIETAESERITVDVANESTLLGDGSGSSESALTLQLGNLHNSISMLTERVRVIQKYLLKTKNGEIPKNHELLREISGLCNQLPIVNSESFQDQFFTEYNDTLLVTYLATITKGAAAISTVMEKVSLSNTRK
;
A
#
# COMPACT_ATOMS: atom_id res chain seq x y z
N MET A 1 -3.10 4.05 -33.74
CA MET A 1 -1.73 4.18 -33.17
C MET A 1 -1.31 5.64 -33.05
N ASP A 2 -1.66 6.51 -34.00
CA ASP A 2 -1.28 7.95 -33.99
C ASP A 2 -1.68 8.72 -32.71
N HIS A 3 -2.88 8.47 -32.18
CA HIS A 3 -3.31 9.08 -30.92
C HIS A 3 -2.43 8.67 -29.72
N LEU A 4 -2.07 7.38 -29.64
CA LEU A 4 -1.22 6.85 -28.57
C LEU A 4 0.18 7.45 -28.62
N ASN A 5 0.77 7.52 -29.81
CA ASN A 5 2.10 8.13 -30.01
C ASN A 5 2.10 9.62 -29.66
N THR A 6 1.05 10.34 -30.05
CA THR A 6 0.88 11.76 -29.70
C THR A 6 0.80 11.96 -28.19
N LYS A 7 0.00 11.14 -27.50
CA LYS A 7 -0.13 11.19 -26.03
C LYS A 7 1.18 10.80 -25.34
N ARG A 8 1.86 9.75 -25.80
CA ARG A 8 3.17 9.34 -25.26
C ARG A 8 4.18 10.49 -25.31
N ASN A 9 4.27 11.19 -26.45
CA ASN A 9 5.17 12.32 -26.61
C ASN A 9 4.83 13.49 -25.67
N GLN A 10 3.53 13.78 -25.46
CA GLN A 10 3.10 14.80 -24.51
C GLN A 10 3.45 14.42 -23.06
N TYR A 11 3.22 13.17 -22.68
CA TYR A 11 3.50 12.68 -21.33
C TYR A 11 5.00 12.67 -21.02
N SER A 12 5.84 12.25 -21.97
CA SER A 12 7.29 12.22 -21.80
C SER A 12 7.91 13.61 -21.56
N GLN A 13 7.26 14.69 -22.01
CA GLN A 13 7.72 16.06 -21.72
C GLN A 13 7.52 16.48 -20.26
N VAL A 14 6.50 15.94 -19.60
CA VAL A 14 6.14 16.29 -18.21
C VAL A 14 6.70 15.27 -17.22
N PHE A 15 6.76 14.00 -17.64
CA PHE A 15 7.18 12.87 -16.82
C PHE A 15 8.24 12.04 -17.57
N PRO A 16 9.50 12.50 -17.62
CA PRO A 16 10.56 11.85 -18.40
C PRO A 16 10.99 10.50 -17.82
N ASP A 17 10.84 10.31 -16.50
CA ASP A 17 11.24 9.08 -15.80
C ASP A 17 10.19 7.96 -15.90
N TYR A 18 9.03 8.24 -16.52
CA TYR A 18 7.93 7.28 -16.63
C TYR A 18 7.84 6.71 -18.04
N GLU A 19 7.63 5.40 -18.12
CA GLU A 19 7.42 4.68 -19.37
C GLU A 19 6.03 4.03 -19.44
N LEU A 20 5.53 3.85 -20.67
CA LEU A 20 4.33 3.07 -20.94
C LEU A 20 4.57 1.59 -20.62
N LEU A 21 4.11 1.14 -19.45
CA LEU A 21 4.21 -0.26 -19.03
C LEU A 21 3.17 -1.18 -19.69
N GLY A 22 2.00 -0.65 -20.05
CA GLY A 22 0.90 -1.51 -20.45
C GLY A 22 -0.42 -0.77 -20.67
N TRP A 23 -1.52 -1.50 -20.55
CA TRP A 23 -2.87 -0.99 -20.72
C TRP A 23 -3.84 -1.69 -19.77
N TYR A 24 -5.03 -1.12 -19.60
CA TYR A 24 -6.06 -1.67 -18.74
C TYR A 24 -7.41 -1.80 -19.44
N ALA A 25 -8.23 -2.75 -18.98
CA ALA A 25 -9.61 -2.93 -19.38
C ALA A 25 -10.50 -3.20 -18.16
N THR A 26 -11.80 -3.21 -18.40
CA THR A 26 -12.82 -3.47 -17.39
C THR A 26 -13.59 -4.72 -17.77
N GLY A 27 -13.65 -5.69 -16.88
CA GLY A 27 -14.19 -7.02 -17.17
C GLY A 27 -13.82 -8.04 -16.10
N GLN A 28 -14.35 -9.25 -16.22
CA GLN A 28 -14.09 -10.35 -15.29
C GLN A 28 -12.88 -11.18 -15.72
N ASP A 29 -12.86 -11.61 -16.99
CA ASP A 29 -11.82 -12.45 -17.57
C ASP A 29 -11.32 -11.89 -18.91
N PRO A 30 -10.05 -12.11 -19.28
CA PRO A 30 -9.52 -11.71 -20.58
C PRO A 30 -10.29 -12.33 -21.74
N SER A 31 -10.72 -11.50 -22.69
CA SER A 31 -11.43 -11.92 -23.89
C SER A 31 -10.49 -12.07 -25.11
N GLU A 32 -10.96 -12.72 -26.18
CA GLU A 32 -10.23 -12.76 -27.45
C GLU A 32 -10.03 -11.38 -28.07
N ALA A 33 -10.96 -10.44 -27.84
CA ALA A 33 -10.83 -9.06 -28.30
C ALA A 33 -9.65 -8.36 -27.60
N ASP A 34 -9.44 -8.65 -26.31
CA ASP A 34 -8.31 -8.13 -25.55
C ASP A 34 -6.99 -8.65 -26.09
N MET A 35 -6.94 -9.92 -26.52
CA MET A 35 -5.75 -10.49 -27.15
C MET A 35 -5.43 -9.81 -28.50
N ILE A 36 -6.44 -9.51 -29.30
CA ILE A 36 -6.27 -8.78 -30.58
C ILE A 36 -5.74 -7.37 -30.30
N PHE A 37 -6.25 -6.69 -29.27
CA PHE A 37 -5.78 -5.37 -28.89
C PHE A 37 -4.35 -5.41 -28.32
N HIS A 38 -4.05 -6.38 -27.46
CA HIS A 38 -2.75 -6.58 -26.85
C HIS A 38 -1.65 -6.78 -27.91
N LYS A 39 -1.92 -7.54 -28.98
CA LYS A 39 -0.99 -7.68 -30.11
C LYS A 39 -0.63 -6.35 -30.78
N LYS A 40 -1.58 -5.40 -30.84
CA LYS A 40 -1.29 -4.05 -31.37
C LYS A 40 -0.45 -3.22 -30.40
N ILE A 41 -0.64 -3.40 -29.10
CA ILE A 41 0.19 -2.74 -28.08
C ILE A 41 1.61 -3.31 -28.08
N CYS A 42 1.77 -4.60 -28.40
CA CYS A 42 3.08 -5.23 -28.56
C CYS A 42 3.96 -4.57 -29.64
N GLU A 43 3.36 -3.88 -30.61
CA GLU A 43 4.09 -3.10 -31.62
C GLU A 43 4.76 -1.84 -31.04
N VAL A 44 4.31 -1.37 -29.87
CA VAL A 44 4.80 -0.14 -29.20
C VAL A 44 5.65 -0.45 -27.96
N ASN A 45 5.32 -1.53 -27.26
CA ASN A 45 6.09 -2.04 -26.12
C ASN A 45 6.23 -3.55 -26.29
N GLU A 46 7.46 -4.07 -26.30
CA GLU A 46 7.77 -5.49 -26.54
C GLU A 46 7.19 -6.44 -25.48
N SER A 47 6.94 -5.94 -24.26
CA SER A 47 6.41 -6.72 -23.14
C SER A 47 5.38 -5.90 -22.33
N PRO A 48 4.19 -5.62 -22.90
CA PRO A 48 3.21 -4.79 -22.21
C PRO A 48 2.45 -5.60 -21.16
N LEU A 49 2.20 -4.99 -20.01
CA LEU A 49 1.33 -5.54 -18.98
C LEU A 49 -0.15 -5.28 -19.33
N PHE A 50 -1.01 -6.22 -18.98
CA PHE A 50 -2.46 -6.08 -19.13
C PHE A 50 -3.16 -6.14 -17.78
N LEU A 51 -3.81 -5.04 -17.38
CA LEU A 51 -4.56 -4.95 -16.13
C LEU A 51 -6.06 -5.09 -16.41
N MET A 52 -6.73 -5.98 -15.71
CA MET A 52 -8.19 -6.12 -15.73
C MET A 52 -8.77 -5.67 -14.40
N PHE A 53 -9.75 -4.77 -14.46
CA PHE A 53 -10.51 -4.32 -13.30
C PHE A 53 -11.95 -4.83 -13.38
N ASP A 54 -12.41 -5.57 -12.36
CA ASP A 54 -13.81 -6.01 -12.28
C ASP A 54 -14.63 -5.00 -11.45
N PRO A 55 -15.56 -4.25 -12.07
CA PRO A 55 -16.39 -3.28 -11.36
C PRO A 55 -17.58 -3.92 -10.64
N ASN A 56 -17.90 -5.20 -10.93
CA ASN A 56 -19.13 -5.87 -10.47
C ASN A 56 -18.89 -6.75 -9.25
N VAL A 57 -17.82 -6.49 -8.50
CA VAL A 57 -17.45 -7.36 -7.38
C VAL A 57 -18.39 -7.17 -6.20
N SER A 58 -18.77 -8.31 -5.59
CA SER A 58 -19.66 -8.34 -4.43
C SER A 58 -19.05 -7.58 -3.26
N ALA A 59 -19.86 -6.70 -2.65
CA ALA A 59 -19.49 -5.77 -1.57
C ALA A 59 -18.92 -6.41 -0.27
N GLY A 60 -18.67 -7.72 -0.26
CA GLY A 60 -18.08 -8.46 0.87
C GLY A 60 -16.65 -8.94 0.63
N THR A 61 -16.08 -8.76 -0.56
CA THR A 61 -14.66 -9.11 -0.80
C THR A 61 -13.77 -7.97 -0.34
N LYS A 62 -12.79 -8.31 0.52
CA LYS A 62 -11.76 -7.37 1.01
C LYS A 62 -10.56 -7.25 0.06
N GLU A 63 -10.58 -7.99 -1.05
CA GLU A 63 -9.51 -8.01 -2.04
C GLU A 63 -9.81 -6.98 -3.14
N LEU A 64 -8.77 -6.28 -3.59
CA LEU A 64 -8.90 -5.33 -4.68
C LEU A 64 -9.27 -6.11 -5.96
N PRO A 65 -10.33 -5.73 -6.69
CA PRO A 65 -10.80 -6.49 -7.85
C PRO A 65 -9.96 -6.18 -9.09
N VAL A 66 -8.65 -6.40 -8.98
CA VAL A 66 -7.66 -6.15 -10.02
C VAL A 66 -6.91 -7.44 -10.28
N SER A 67 -6.81 -7.81 -11.56
CA SER A 67 -5.99 -8.91 -12.04
C SER A 67 -4.96 -8.38 -13.03
N LEU A 68 -3.72 -8.83 -12.90
CA LEU A 68 -2.63 -8.40 -13.77
C LEU A 68 -2.15 -9.59 -14.61
N TYR A 69 -1.94 -9.36 -15.90
CA TYR A 69 -1.55 -10.38 -16.85
C TYR A 69 -0.31 -9.97 -17.64
N GLU A 70 0.59 -10.92 -17.86
CA GLU A 70 1.64 -10.83 -18.88
C GLU A 70 1.27 -11.67 -20.10
N SER A 71 1.87 -11.36 -21.25
CA SER A 71 1.72 -12.16 -22.46
C SER A 71 2.91 -13.09 -22.65
N VAL A 72 2.63 -14.37 -22.84
CA VAL A 72 3.65 -15.40 -23.09
C VAL A 72 3.29 -16.17 -24.36
N LEU A 73 4.29 -16.46 -25.18
CA LEU A 73 4.14 -17.36 -26.33
C LEU A 73 4.19 -18.81 -25.86
N HIS A 74 3.07 -19.52 -26.03
CA HIS A 74 2.95 -20.94 -25.68
C HIS A 74 2.68 -21.79 -26.93
N MET A 75 3.26 -22.98 -26.99
CA MET A 75 3.03 -23.91 -28.11
C MET A 75 1.78 -24.73 -27.81
N ILE A 76 0.69 -24.43 -28.52
CA ILE A 76 -0.57 -25.19 -28.43
C ILE A 76 -0.75 -25.90 -29.76
N ASN A 77 -0.78 -27.24 -29.74
CA ASN A 77 -0.91 -28.05 -30.96
C ASN A 77 0.13 -27.70 -32.05
N GLU A 78 1.40 -27.53 -31.66
CA GLU A 78 2.51 -27.15 -32.55
C GLU A 78 2.39 -25.75 -33.19
N VAL A 79 1.41 -24.94 -32.78
CA VAL A 79 1.24 -23.55 -33.23
C VAL A 79 1.61 -22.58 -32.12
N PRO A 80 2.54 -21.63 -32.33
CA PRO A 80 2.88 -20.61 -31.35
C PRO A 80 1.70 -19.66 -31.16
N THR A 81 1.08 -19.72 -29.98
CA THR A 81 -0.09 -18.93 -29.62
C THR A 81 0.24 -18.07 -28.40
N MET A 82 -0.02 -16.77 -28.50
CA MET A 82 0.15 -15.85 -27.38
C MET A 82 -1.02 -16.01 -26.41
N ILE A 83 -0.72 -16.22 -25.13
CA ILE A 83 -1.70 -16.41 -24.06
C ILE A 83 -1.44 -15.42 -22.92
N PHE A 84 -2.48 -15.11 -22.16
CA PHE A 84 -2.34 -14.33 -20.93
C PHE A 84 -2.03 -15.25 -19.76
N VAL A 85 -1.02 -14.87 -18.98
CA VAL A 85 -0.64 -15.54 -17.74
C VAL A 85 -0.86 -14.56 -16.60
N LEU A 86 -1.61 -14.98 -15.58
CA LEU A 86 -1.87 -14.18 -14.38
C LEU A 86 -0.58 -14.03 -13.59
N ILE A 87 -0.29 -12.79 -13.16
CA ILE A 87 0.88 -12.48 -12.35
C ILE A 87 0.47 -11.89 -11.00
N ASP A 88 1.24 -12.26 -9.97
CA ASP A 88 1.10 -11.68 -8.65
C ASP A 88 1.60 -10.23 -8.67
N TYR A 89 0.89 -9.36 -7.96
CA TYR A 89 1.27 -7.96 -7.82
C TYR A 89 1.31 -7.56 -6.35
N LYS A 90 2.13 -6.54 -6.08
CA LYS A 90 2.16 -5.86 -4.79
C LYS A 90 1.82 -4.40 -5.03
N ILE A 91 0.93 -3.86 -4.21
CA ILE A 91 0.65 -2.43 -4.22
C ILE A 91 1.78 -1.74 -3.45
N GLU A 92 2.51 -0.89 -4.15
CA GLU A 92 3.49 0.01 -3.56
C GLU A 92 2.96 1.44 -3.66
N THR A 93 2.79 2.08 -2.51
CA THR A 93 2.31 3.46 -2.42
C THR A 93 3.42 4.35 -1.87
N ALA A 94 3.67 5.48 -2.50
CA ALA A 94 4.52 6.51 -1.93
C ALA A 94 3.89 7.07 -0.64
N GLU A 95 4.70 7.61 0.29
CA GLU A 95 4.20 8.13 1.58
C GLU A 95 3.11 9.20 1.39
N SER A 96 3.31 10.10 0.42
CA SER A 96 2.33 11.14 0.08
C SER A 96 1.03 10.57 -0.48
N GLU A 97 1.11 9.49 -1.26
CA GLU A 97 -0.06 8.81 -1.81
C GLU A 97 -0.81 8.07 -0.70
N ARG A 98 -0.10 7.35 0.18
CA ARG A 98 -0.69 6.65 1.32
C ARG A 98 -1.48 7.61 2.21
N ILE A 99 -0.88 8.74 2.58
CA ILE A 99 -1.56 9.78 3.37
C ILE A 99 -2.82 10.29 2.65
N THR A 100 -2.74 10.50 1.33
CA THR A 100 -3.88 10.99 0.53
C THR A 100 -5.01 9.97 0.48
N VAL A 101 -4.70 8.68 0.28
CA VAL A 101 -5.68 7.59 0.26
C VAL A 101 -6.32 7.40 1.63
N ASP A 102 -5.53 7.48 2.70
CA ASP A 102 -6.04 7.39 4.08
C ASP A 102 -7.08 8.50 4.36
N VAL A 103 -6.77 9.75 4.00
CA VAL A 103 -7.70 10.89 4.15
C VAL A 103 -8.93 10.74 3.26
N ALA A 104 -8.79 10.22 2.04
CA ALA A 104 -9.91 10.01 1.12
C ALA A 104 -10.88 8.93 1.64
N ASN A 105 -10.35 7.83 2.19
CA ASN A 105 -11.16 6.79 2.83
C ASN A 105 -11.89 7.32 4.07
N GLU A 106 -11.28 8.23 4.81
CA GLU A 106 -11.88 8.73 6.05
C GLU A 106 -12.95 9.80 5.80
N SER A 107 -12.79 10.66 4.79
CA SER A 107 -13.82 11.62 4.39
C SER A 107 -15.12 10.96 3.88
N THR A 108 -15.05 9.69 3.45
CA THR A 108 -16.23 8.88 3.13
C THR A 108 -16.83 8.15 4.34
N LEU A 109 -16.05 7.93 5.41
CA LEU A 109 -16.50 7.26 6.64
C LEU A 109 -17.06 8.26 7.68
N LEU A 110 -16.53 9.47 7.70
CA LEU A 110 -17.00 10.57 8.55
C LEU A 110 -18.00 11.40 7.75
N GLY A 111 -19.28 11.06 7.87
CA GLY A 111 -20.37 11.83 7.28
C GLY A 111 -20.23 13.34 7.53
N ASP A 112 -20.65 14.11 6.54
CA ASP A 112 -20.54 15.55 6.26
C ASP A 112 -20.93 16.55 7.40
N GLY A 113 -20.47 16.33 8.64
CA GLY A 113 -20.99 17.07 9.80
C GLY A 113 -20.13 17.14 11.06
N SER A 114 -19.01 16.43 11.19
CA SER A 114 -18.10 16.61 12.33
C SER A 114 -16.86 17.39 11.94
N GLY A 115 -16.96 18.72 11.97
CA GLY A 115 -15.83 19.65 11.89
C GLY A 115 -14.93 19.62 13.13
N SER A 116 -14.53 18.45 13.60
CA SER A 116 -13.45 18.32 14.57
C SER A 116 -12.15 18.16 13.80
N SER A 117 -11.22 19.10 13.96
CA SER A 117 -9.81 18.87 13.69
C SER A 117 -9.35 17.69 14.57
N GLU A 118 -9.52 16.47 14.09
CA GLU A 118 -8.92 15.31 14.74
C GLU A 118 -7.41 15.53 14.77
N SER A 119 -6.83 15.28 15.95
CA SER A 119 -5.39 15.40 16.12
C SER A 119 -4.70 14.43 15.17
N ALA A 120 -3.63 14.86 14.51
CA ALA A 120 -2.77 13.99 13.70
C ALA A 120 -2.37 12.71 14.47
N LEU A 121 -2.29 12.77 15.80
CA LEU A 121 -2.05 11.62 16.66
C LEU A 121 -3.20 10.61 16.67
N THR A 122 -4.46 11.07 16.69
CA THR A 122 -5.64 10.20 16.65
C THR A 122 -5.67 9.41 15.34
N LEU A 123 -5.39 10.08 14.22
CA LEU A 123 -5.29 9.47 12.89
C LEU A 123 -4.20 8.40 12.85
N GLN A 124 -2.97 8.74 13.29
CA GLN A 124 -1.87 7.79 13.31
C GLN A 124 -2.16 6.58 14.21
N LEU A 125 -2.75 6.80 15.38
CA LEU A 125 -3.09 5.72 16.30
C LEU A 125 -4.22 4.83 15.76
N GLY A 126 -5.21 5.42 15.10
CA GLY A 126 -6.27 4.69 14.39
C GLY A 126 -5.71 3.77 13.31
N ASN A 127 -4.79 4.28 12.49
CA ASN A 127 -4.14 3.50 11.42
C ASN A 127 -3.29 2.34 11.97
N LEU A 128 -2.52 2.58 13.05
CA LEU A 128 -1.77 1.53 13.73
C LEU A 128 -2.71 0.46 14.32
N HIS A 129 -3.79 0.88 14.98
CA HIS A 129 -4.78 -0.02 15.53
C HIS A 129 -5.41 -0.90 14.45
N ASN A 130 -5.82 -0.32 13.32
CA ASN A 130 -6.41 -1.05 12.21
C ASN A 130 -5.42 -2.06 11.62
N SER A 131 -4.16 -1.69 11.46
CA SER A 131 -3.09 -2.57 10.98
C SER A 131 -2.87 -3.77 11.92
N ILE A 132 -2.82 -3.53 13.23
CA ILE A 132 -2.70 -4.58 14.26
C ILE A 132 -3.93 -5.50 14.26
N SER A 133 -5.12 -4.93 14.13
CA SER A 133 -6.38 -5.68 14.06
C SER A 133 -6.41 -6.61 12.84
N MET A 134 -6.00 -6.12 11.66
CA MET A 134 -5.89 -6.92 10.44
C MET A 134 -4.87 -8.07 10.60
N LEU A 135 -3.70 -7.80 11.17
CA LEU A 135 -2.70 -8.84 11.44
C LEU A 135 -3.25 -9.90 12.41
N THR A 136 -3.94 -9.46 13.47
CA THR A 136 -4.56 -10.35 14.46
C THR A 136 -5.64 -11.24 13.83
N GLU A 137 -6.45 -10.71 12.92
CA GLU A 137 -7.44 -11.47 12.16
C GLU A 137 -6.76 -12.58 11.34
N ARG A 138 -5.67 -12.26 10.63
CA ARG A 138 -4.90 -13.24 9.84
C ARG A 138 -4.26 -14.32 10.70
N VAL A 139 -3.62 -13.95 11.82
CA VAL A 139 -3.02 -14.92 12.77
C VAL A 139 -4.10 -15.85 13.34
N ARG A 140 -5.29 -15.32 13.65
CA ARG A 140 -6.42 -16.10 14.14
C ARG A 140 -6.92 -17.12 13.13
N VAL A 141 -6.90 -16.82 11.83
CA VAL A 141 -7.24 -17.78 10.77
C VAL A 141 -6.26 -18.95 10.77
N ILE A 142 -4.95 -18.68 10.83
CA ILE A 142 -3.91 -19.70 10.89
C ILE A 142 -4.09 -20.57 12.15
N GLN A 143 -4.32 -19.95 13.31
CA GLN A 143 -4.57 -20.67 14.56
C GLN A 143 -5.78 -21.61 14.45
N LYS A 144 -6.90 -21.13 13.90
CA LYS A 144 -8.11 -21.95 13.69
C LYS A 144 -7.83 -23.13 12.76
N TYR A 145 -7.08 -22.92 11.68
CA TYR A 145 -6.70 -23.99 10.75
C TYR A 145 -5.87 -25.08 11.45
N LEU A 146 -4.88 -24.69 12.26
CA LEU A 146 -4.05 -25.63 13.02
C LEU A 146 -4.87 -26.44 14.03
N LEU A 147 -5.80 -25.80 14.74
CA LEU A 147 -6.68 -26.48 15.69
C LEU A 147 -7.58 -27.51 15.02
N LYS A 148 -8.23 -27.14 13.90
CA LYS A 148 -9.09 -28.06 13.13
C LYS A 148 -8.31 -29.24 12.54
N THR A 149 -7.09 -28.98 12.06
CA THR A 149 -6.19 -30.01 11.53
C THR A 149 -5.73 -30.97 12.63
N LYS A 150 -5.47 -30.47 13.85
CA LYS A 150 -5.15 -31.29 15.02
C LYS A 150 -6.31 -32.16 15.47
N ASN A 151 -7.54 -31.62 15.43
CA ASN A 151 -8.77 -32.35 15.78
C ASN A 151 -9.21 -33.37 14.72
N GLY A 152 -8.59 -33.38 13.54
CA GLY A 152 -8.93 -34.28 12.44
C GLY A 152 -10.15 -33.83 11.62
N GLU A 153 -10.61 -32.59 11.78
CA GLU A 153 -11.74 -32.03 11.01
C GLU A 153 -11.35 -31.69 9.56
N ILE A 154 -10.07 -31.44 9.29
CA ILE A 154 -9.53 -31.06 7.98
C ILE A 154 -8.35 -31.99 7.64
N PRO A 155 -8.20 -32.45 6.38
CA PRO A 155 -7.06 -33.23 5.95
C PRO A 155 -5.74 -32.47 6.14
N LYS A 156 -4.71 -33.18 6.59
CA LYS A 156 -3.38 -32.61 6.84
C LYS A 156 -2.70 -32.25 5.52
N ASN A 157 -2.48 -30.96 5.28
CA ASN A 157 -1.59 -30.51 4.21
C ASN A 157 -0.18 -30.26 4.79
N HIS A 158 0.76 -31.13 4.46
CA HIS A 158 2.13 -31.05 4.97
C HIS A 158 2.91 -29.85 4.44
N GLU A 159 2.57 -29.33 3.26
CA GLU A 159 3.21 -28.15 2.67
C GLU A 159 2.89 -26.90 3.47
N LEU A 160 1.59 -26.64 3.71
CA LEU A 160 1.13 -25.52 4.53
C LEU A 160 1.64 -25.60 5.97
N LEU A 161 1.68 -26.80 6.57
CA LEU A 161 2.24 -26.96 7.92
C LEU A 161 3.73 -26.62 7.98
N ARG A 162 4.49 -26.95 6.93
CA ARG A 162 5.90 -26.59 6.82
C ARG A 162 6.09 -25.08 6.68
N GLU A 163 5.27 -24.43 5.86
CA GLU A 163 5.30 -22.96 5.71
C GLU A 163 4.98 -22.24 7.02
N ILE A 164 3.92 -22.67 7.72
CA ILE A 164 3.54 -22.10 9.01
C ILE A 164 4.67 -22.31 10.04
N SER A 165 5.29 -23.50 10.06
CA SER A 165 6.45 -23.73 10.91
C SER A 165 7.63 -22.82 10.55
N GLY A 166 7.88 -22.60 9.26
CA GLY A 166 8.89 -21.67 8.79
C GLY A 166 8.63 -20.25 9.28
N LEU A 167 7.38 -19.78 9.19
CA LEU A 167 6.97 -18.47 9.69
C LEU A 167 7.19 -18.33 11.19
N CYS A 168 6.80 -19.33 12.00
CA CYS A 168 7.02 -19.30 13.45
C CYS A 168 8.51 -19.28 13.81
N ASN A 169 9.34 -20.02 13.06
CA ASN A 169 10.77 -20.10 13.31
C ASN A 169 11.54 -18.84 12.88
N GLN A 170 10.94 -17.97 12.06
CA GLN A 170 11.50 -16.67 11.70
C GLN A 170 11.28 -15.60 12.77
N LEU A 171 10.47 -15.89 13.80
CA LEU A 171 10.24 -14.97 14.91
C LEU A 171 11.26 -15.20 16.04
N PRO A 172 11.92 -14.15 16.57
CA PRO A 172 11.85 -12.74 16.20
C PRO A 172 12.70 -12.39 14.96
N ILE A 173 12.16 -11.56 14.06
CA ILE A 173 12.73 -11.24 12.74
C ILE A 173 14.09 -10.50 12.85
N VAL A 174 14.24 -9.65 13.87
CA VAL A 174 15.46 -8.88 14.08
C VAL A 174 15.78 -8.85 15.57
N ASN A 175 16.87 -9.49 15.97
CA ASN A 175 17.42 -9.42 17.32
C ASN A 175 18.94 -9.41 17.29
N SER A 176 19.52 -8.62 16.38
CA SER A 176 20.96 -8.40 16.30
C SER A 176 21.37 -7.24 17.22
N GLU A 177 22.58 -7.31 17.76
CA GLU A 177 23.18 -6.24 18.57
C GLU A 177 23.29 -4.93 17.76
N SER A 178 23.69 -5.03 16.49
CA SER A 178 23.74 -3.88 15.57
C SER A 178 22.38 -3.20 15.38
N PHE A 179 21.26 -3.93 15.41
CA PHE A 179 19.93 -3.32 15.32
C PHE A 179 19.57 -2.58 16.60
N GLN A 180 19.92 -3.13 17.77
CA GLN A 180 19.68 -2.46 19.04
C GLN A 180 20.46 -1.14 19.12
N ASP A 181 21.73 -1.13 18.73
CA ASP A 181 22.54 0.09 18.71
C ASP A 181 21.96 1.17 17.78
N GLN A 182 21.55 0.77 16.57
CA GLN A 182 20.88 1.67 15.62
C GLN A 182 19.56 2.20 16.17
N PHE A 183 18.74 1.32 16.75
CA PHE A 183 17.46 1.68 17.36
C PHE A 183 17.64 2.67 18.50
N PHE A 184 18.59 2.43 19.41
CA PHE A 184 18.86 3.35 20.52
C PHE A 184 19.41 4.69 20.02
N THR A 185 20.23 4.69 18.97
CA THR A 185 20.73 5.92 18.35
C THR A 185 19.56 6.75 17.81
N GLU A 186 18.69 6.16 16.99
CA GLU A 186 17.53 6.85 16.41
C GLU A 186 16.54 7.33 17.49
N TYR A 187 16.32 6.49 18.52
CA TYR A 187 15.48 6.84 19.67
C TYR A 187 16.02 8.06 20.43
N ASN A 188 17.33 8.05 20.74
CA ASN A 188 17.97 9.15 21.45
C ASN A 188 17.96 10.45 20.62
N ASP A 189 18.21 10.37 19.32
CA ASP A 189 18.17 11.52 18.41
C ASP A 189 16.77 12.12 18.34
N THR A 190 15.74 11.27 18.20
CA THR A 190 14.34 11.71 18.20
C THR A 190 13.96 12.38 19.52
N LEU A 191 14.39 11.81 20.66
CA LEU A 191 14.13 12.37 21.98
C LEU A 191 14.81 13.74 22.15
N LEU A 192 16.07 13.86 21.71
CA LEU A 192 16.82 15.11 21.77
C LEU A 192 16.18 16.21 20.91
N VAL A 193 15.80 15.90 19.66
CA VAL A 193 15.12 16.83 18.77
C VAL A 193 13.79 17.28 19.37
N THR A 194 13.01 16.33 19.90
CA THR A 194 11.73 16.62 20.55
C THR A 194 11.94 17.54 21.76
N TYR A 195 12.92 17.24 22.60
CA TYR A 195 13.25 18.03 23.78
C TYR A 195 13.63 19.48 23.42
N LEU A 196 14.54 19.65 22.45
CA LEU A 196 14.93 20.96 21.94
C LEU A 196 13.73 21.72 21.37
N ALA A 197 12.86 21.06 20.58
CA ALA A 197 11.65 21.67 20.04
C ALA A 197 10.69 22.15 21.16
N THR A 198 10.53 21.38 22.24
CA THR A 198 9.76 21.83 23.42
C THR A 198 10.37 23.04 24.11
N ILE A 199 11.70 23.10 24.24
CA ILE A 199 12.38 24.28 24.80
C ILE A 199 12.15 25.50 23.90
N THR A 200 12.31 25.36 22.58
CA THR A 200 12.06 26.45 21.62
C THR A 200 10.62 26.94 21.70
N LYS A 201 9.64 26.03 21.78
CA LYS A 201 8.23 26.39 21.96
C LYS A 201 7.98 27.11 23.29
N GLY A 202 8.62 26.66 24.37
CA GLY A 202 8.56 27.32 25.68
C GLY A 202 9.15 28.73 25.65
N ALA A 203 10.32 28.91 25.03
CA ALA A 203 10.96 30.21 24.87
C ALA A 203 10.08 31.18 24.06
N ALA A 204 9.49 30.72 22.95
CA ALA A 204 8.56 31.51 22.15
C ALA A 204 7.33 31.95 22.97
N ALA A 205 6.75 31.03 23.77
CA ALA A 205 5.64 31.37 24.65
C ALA A 205 6.03 32.43 25.70
N ILE A 206 7.22 32.31 26.30
CA ILE A 206 7.75 33.31 27.24
C ILE A 206 7.92 34.67 26.54
N SER A 207 8.49 34.71 25.33
CA SER A 207 8.63 35.95 24.56
C SER A 207 7.27 36.62 24.29
N THR A 208 6.25 35.84 23.88
CA THR A 208 4.90 36.36 23.68
C THR A 208 4.29 36.91 24.97
N VAL A 209 4.51 36.24 26.11
CA VAL A 209 4.03 36.74 27.41
C VAL A 209 4.76 38.02 27.81
N MET A 210 6.08 38.08 27.62
CA MET A 210 6.89 39.25 27.94
C MET A 210 6.47 40.47 27.12
N GLU A 211 6.18 40.29 25.83
CA GLU A 211 5.65 41.33 24.95
C GLU A 211 4.27 41.83 25.42
N LYS A 212 3.37 40.94 25.82
CA LYS A 212 2.05 41.33 26.37
C LYS A 212 2.17 42.10 27.69
N VAL A 213 3.10 41.71 28.56
CA VAL A 213 3.36 42.37 29.84
C VAL A 213 3.98 43.75 29.63
N SER A 214 4.96 43.88 28.73
CA SER A 214 5.58 45.18 28.43
C SER A 214 4.55 46.18 27.89
N LEU A 215 3.72 45.75 26.93
CA LEU A 215 2.61 46.57 26.39
C LEU A 215 1.62 47.02 27.46
N SER A 216 1.31 46.14 28.42
CA SER A 216 0.39 46.44 29.53
C SER A 216 0.99 47.43 30.53
N ASN A 217 2.29 47.30 30.83
CA ASN A 217 2.98 48.20 31.74
C ASN A 217 3.22 49.59 31.13
N THR A 218 3.42 49.71 29.82
CA THR A 218 3.55 51.01 29.14
C THR A 218 2.24 51.81 29.05
N ARG A 219 1.09 51.22 29.43
CA ARG A 219 -0.23 51.89 29.45
C ARG A 219 -0.62 52.46 30.83
N LYS A 220 0.22 52.33 31.85
CA LYS A 220 0.11 53.05 33.13
C LYS A 220 1.10 54.20 33.18
#